data_AF-A0A6M1SKA0-F1
#
_entry.id   AF-A0A6M1SKA0-F1
#
_cell.length_a   1.000
_cell.length_b   1.000
_cell.length_c   1.000
_cell.angle_alpha   90.00
_cell.angle_beta   90.00
_cell.angle_gamma   90.00
#
_symmetry.space_group_name_H-M   'P 1'
#
loop_
_entity.id
_entity.type
_entity.pdbx_description
1 polymer ?
#
loop_
_entity_poly.entity_id
_entity_poly.type
_entity_poly.pdbx_seq_one_letter_code
_entity_poly.pdbx_strand_id
1 'polypeptide(L)'
;MNEVQTGPAVHSTGDFQSNFISDTTLTNRDSIDVLSISNGSMTEEILAITNCDKNAEENTIKIQIRSTIPTIAELKEGSTGGRIFMGLAGWPKKAQFRFLTFHLKDSTIEKAQLFYKSLEKAYDNSDFKYSNISKYQLRISKFDYSIASDVYGRYNIQLPEPFGYFDSDTLLSGTFVCNNWRIDSLEEIKNWDLEAFFRNNRGSIR
;
A
#
# COMPACT_ATOMS: atom_id res chain seq x y z
N MET A 1 -45.55 2.98 19.33
CA MET A 1 -44.60 3.81 18.56
C MET A 1 -43.40 3.98 19.47
N ASN A 2 -42.31 3.27 19.20
CA ASN A 2 -41.08 3.35 20.01
C ASN A 2 -40.05 4.18 19.23
N GLU A 3 -39.67 5.32 19.80
CA GLU A 3 -38.52 6.08 19.36
C GLU A 3 -37.24 5.29 19.65
N VAL A 4 -36.51 4.94 18.60
CA VAL A 4 -35.15 4.41 18.71
C VAL A 4 -34.22 5.62 18.88
N GLN A 5 -33.71 5.82 20.09
CA GLN A 5 -32.62 6.74 20.35
C GLN A 5 -31.37 6.28 19.58
N THR A 6 -31.03 6.97 18.50
CA THR A 6 -29.71 6.89 17.88
C THR A 6 -28.73 7.64 18.79
N GLY A 7 -27.96 6.89 19.58
CA GLY A 7 -26.81 7.42 20.29
C GLY A 7 -25.79 8.02 19.31
N PRO A 8 -24.98 9.00 19.74
CA PRO A 8 -23.98 9.62 18.87
C PRO A 8 -22.94 8.59 18.45
N ALA A 9 -22.59 8.58 17.17
CA ALA A 9 -21.46 7.84 16.64
C ALA A 9 -20.20 8.28 17.41
N VAL A 10 -19.64 7.36 18.19
CA VAL A 10 -18.34 7.54 18.85
C VAL A 10 -17.27 7.44 17.76
N HIS A 11 -17.02 8.54 17.06
CA HIS A 11 -15.73 8.72 16.40
C HIS A 11 -14.72 9.07 17.50
N SER A 12 -14.15 8.04 18.13
CA SER A 12 -12.90 8.27 18.85
C SER A 12 -11.80 8.47 17.81
N THR A 13 -11.54 9.73 17.47
CA THR A 13 -10.23 10.17 17.01
C THR A 13 -9.25 10.14 18.19
N GLY A 14 -9.17 8.99 18.89
CA GLY A 14 -8.12 8.76 19.87
C GLY A 14 -6.80 8.92 19.15
N ASP A 15 -5.92 9.77 19.67
CA ASP A 15 -4.69 10.22 19.04
C ASP A 15 -4.04 9.10 18.23
N PHE A 16 -4.09 9.20 16.90
CA PHE A 16 -3.40 8.30 16.01
C PHE A 16 -1.90 8.63 16.10
N GLN A 17 -1.27 8.16 17.17
CA GLN A 17 0.15 8.36 17.43
C GLN A 17 0.96 7.39 16.61
N SER A 18 2.05 7.90 16.05
CA SER A 18 2.98 7.06 15.33
C SER A 18 3.71 6.12 16.28
N ASN A 19 3.60 4.82 16.01
CA ASN A 19 4.22 3.81 16.85
C ASN A 19 4.75 2.65 16.00
N PHE A 20 5.78 2.03 16.54
CA PHE A 20 6.47 0.91 15.99
C PHE A 20 6.73 -0.11 17.11
N ILE A 21 6.36 -1.36 16.88
CA ILE A 21 6.46 -2.43 17.90
C ILE A 21 7.03 -3.69 17.26
N SER A 22 8.08 -4.26 17.86
CA SER A 22 8.45 -5.66 17.62
C SER A 22 7.46 -6.56 18.37
N ASP A 23 6.72 -7.39 17.65
CA ASP A 23 5.61 -8.20 18.16
C ASP A 23 5.83 -9.67 17.74
N THR A 24 6.54 -10.42 18.58
CA THR A 24 6.86 -11.84 18.34
C THR A 24 5.64 -12.76 18.39
N THR A 25 4.47 -12.25 18.79
CA THR A 25 3.22 -13.01 18.83
C THR A 25 2.49 -13.04 17.49
N LEU A 26 2.96 -12.27 16.49
CA LEU A 26 2.40 -12.27 15.15
C LEU A 26 2.54 -13.66 14.51
N THR A 27 1.49 -14.10 13.84
CA THR A 27 1.48 -15.31 13.02
C THR A 27 1.70 -14.98 11.55
N ASN A 28 2.55 -15.77 10.88
CA ASN A 28 2.73 -15.66 9.43
C ASN A 28 1.43 -16.04 8.71
N ARG A 29 1.07 -15.32 7.66
CA ARG A 29 -0.14 -15.56 6.83
C ARG A 29 0.30 -15.78 5.38
N ASP A 30 -0.48 -16.52 4.60
CA ASP A 30 -0.15 -16.78 3.20
C ASP A 30 -0.02 -15.49 2.36
N SER A 31 0.81 -15.56 1.32
CA SER A 31 1.52 -14.46 0.66
C SER A 31 0.70 -13.42 -0.13
N ILE A 32 -0.63 -13.47 -0.12
CA ILE A 32 -1.45 -12.45 -0.78
C ILE A 32 -1.83 -11.40 0.25
N ASP A 33 -1.21 -10.24 0.14
CA ASP A 33 -1.51 -9.12 1.02
C ASP A 33 -2.81 -8.46 0.56
N VAL A 34 -3.80 -8.46 1.43
CA VAL A 34 -5.03 -7.68 1.27
C VAL A 34 -4.90 -6.43 2.13
N LEU A 35 -5.04 -5.27 1.49
CA LEU A 35 -5.11 -3.99 2.18
C LEU A 35 -6.58 -3.61 2.34
N SER A 36 -6.98 -3.31 3.57
CA SER A 36 -8.27 -2.68 3.82
C SER A 36 -8.11 -1.17 3.79
N ILE A 37 -8.89 -0.51 2.94
CA ILE A 37 -9.00 0.95 2.83
C ILE A 37 -10.33 1.39 3.43
N SER A 38 -10.33 2.51 4.15
CA SER A 38 -11.53 3.04 4.76
C SER A 38 -11.52 4.56 4.81
N ASN A 39 -12.72 5.14 4.80
CA ASN A 39 -12.99 6.54 5.10
C ASN A 39 -13.60 6.74 6.51
N GLY A 40 -13.60 5.70 7.34
CA GLY A 40 -14.21 5.67 8.68
C GLY A 40 -15.68 5.23 8.70
N SER A 41 -16.36 5.23 7.55
CA SER A 41 -17.77 4.80 7.41
C SER A 41 -17.92 3.55 6.55
N MET A 42 -17.10 3.43 5.51
CA MET A 42 -17.06 2.29 4.60
C MET A 42 -15.66 1.69 4.60
N THR A 43 -15.57 0.38 4.34
CA THR A 43 -14.30 -0.34 4.21
C THR A 43 -14.34 -1.18 2.94
N GLU A 44 -13.28 -1.10 2.15
CA GLU A 44 -13.08 -1.86 0.93
C GLU A 44 -11.72 -2.58 0.98
N GLU A 45 -11.55 -3.58 0.13
CA GLU A 45 -10.31 -4.35 0.03
C GLU A 45 -9.62 -4.15 -1.31
N ILE A 46 -8.31 -3.97 -1.27
CA ILE A 46 -7.45 -3.90 -2.45
C ILE A 46 -6.36 -4.96 -2.32
N LEU A 47 -6.17 -5.74 -3.39
CA LEU A 47 -5.05 -6.67 -3.50
C LEU A 47 -3.73 -5.92 -3.61
N ALA A 48 -2.72 -6.44 -2.92
CA ALA A 48 -1.38 -5.93 -2.93
C ALA A 48 -0.32 -7.03 -3.00
N ILE A 49 0.89 -6.58 -3.28
CA ILE A 49 2.10 -7.40 -3.24
C ILE A 49 3.10 -6.64 -2.38
N THR A 50 3.63 -7.30 -1.36
CA THR A 50 4.77 -6.78 -0.60
C THR A 50 6.08 -7.30 -1.18
N ASN A 51 7.00 -6.38 -1.45
CA ASN A 51 8.41 -6.68 -1.67
C ASN A 51 9.27 -6.08 -0.56
N CYS A 52 10.38 -6.74 -0.22
CA CYS A 52 11.32 -6.23 0.77
C CYS A 52 12.76 -6.27 0.29
N ASP A 53 13.46 -5.15 0.46
CA ASP A 53 14.88 -5.00 0.19
C ASP A 53 15.64 -4.85 1.51
N LYS A 54 16.66 -5.68 1.72
CA LYS A 54 17.40 -5.74 3.00
C LYS A 54 18.88 -5.44 2.80
N ASN A 55 19.47 -4.74 3.75
CA ASN A 55 20.90 -4.58 3.86
C ASN A 55 21.36 -4.93 5.28
N ALA A 56 21.98 -6.10 5.43
CA ALA A 56 22.45 -6.60 6.72
C ALA A 56 23.67 -5.81 7.26
N GLU A 57 24.52 -5.27 6.38
CA GLU A 57 25.69 -4.49 6.79
C GLU A 57 25.29 -3.15 7.40
N GLU A 58 24.23 -2.54 6.86
CA GLU A 58 23.71 -1.25 7.33
C GLU A 58 22.54 -1.38 8.32
N ASN A 59 22.13 -2.61 8.64
CA ASN A 59 21.02 -2.91 9.53
C ASN A 59 19.69 -2.26 9.07
N THR A 60 19.40 -2.33 7.77
CA THR A 60 18.20 -1.75 7.16
C THR A 60 17.31 -2.78 6.50
N ILE A 61 16.00 -2.50 6.54
CA ILE A 61 15.00 -3.19 5.75
C ILE A 61 14.03 -2.15 5.19
N LYS A 62 13.77 -2.24 3.89
CA LYS A 62 12.73 -1.48 3.20
C LYS A 62 11.60 -2.42 2.86
N ILE A 63 10.39 -2.03 3.23
CA ILE A 63 9.16 -2.78 2.96
C ILE A 63 8.36 -1.94 1.98
N GLN A 64 8.09 -2.44 0.78
CA GLN A 64 7.28 -1.76 -0.22
C GLN A 64 6.04 -2.60 -0.53
N ILE A 65 4.89 -2.07 -0.15
CA ILE A 65 3.59 -2.64 -0.46
C ILE A 65 3.07 -1.93 -1.69
N ARG A 66 2.96 -2.68 -2.78
CA ARG A 66 2.45 -2.20 -4.06
C ARG A 66 1.00 -2.64 -4.23
N SER A 67 0.14 -1.74 -4.67
CA SER A 67 -1.22 -2.05 -5.08
C SER A 67 -1.59 -1.32 -6.37
N THR A 68 -2.72 -1.69 -6.95
CA THR A 68 -3.22 -1.04 -8.17
C THR A 68 -4.72 -0.93 -8.14
N ILE A 69 -5.22 0.21 -8.61
CA ILE A 69 -6.64 0.51 -8.72
C ILE A 69 -6.98 1.00 -10.14
N PRO A 70 -8.27 1.05 -10.54
CA PRO A 70 -8.71 1.64 -11.81
C PRO A 70 -8.26 3.10 -11.96
N THR A 71 -8.23 3.63 -13.19
CA THR A 71 -7.92 5.06 -13.42
C THR A 71 -8.99 5.97 -12.84
N ILE A 72 -8.69 7.27 -12.67
CA ILE A 72 -9.67 8.23 -12.16
C ILE A 72 -10.93 8.27 -13.05
N ALA A 73 -10.77 8.17 -14.36
CA ALA A 73 -11.90 8.10 -15.28
C ALA A 73 -12.78 6.86 -15.00
N GLU A 74 -12.17 5.68 -14.84
CA GLU A 74 -12.89 4.45 -14.52
C GLU A 74 -13.55 4.51 -13.12
N LEU A 75 -12.89 5.11 -12.12
CA LEU A 75 -13.45 5.31 -10.78
C LEU A 75 -14.71 6.20 -10.83
N LYS A 76 -14.69 7.27 -11.64
CA LYS A 76 -15.85 8.15 -11.86
C LYS A 76 -17.03 7.43 -12.54
N GLU A 77 -16.74 6.38 -13.32
CA GLU A 77 -17.74 5.49 -13.92
C GLU A 77 -18.19 4.37 -12.97
N GLY A 78 -17.67 4.32 -11.74
CA GLY A 78 -18.05 3.35 -10.71
C GLY A 78 -17.27 2.04 -10.75
N SER A 79 -16.17 1.96 -11.51
CA SER A 79 -15.33 0.76 -11.55
C SER A 79 -14.58 0.56 -10.23
N THR A 80 -14.63 -0.64 -9.67
CA THR A 80 -13.82 -1.05 -8.50
C THR A 80 -12.99 -2.31 -8.80
N GLY A 81 -12.17 -2.74 -7.85
CA GLY A 81 -11.39 -3.98 -7.90
C GLY A 81 -9.90 -3.80 -8.18
N GLY A 82 -9.06 -4.58 -7.48
CA GLY A 82 -7.61 -4.57 -7.61
C GLY A 82 -7.13 -5.09 -8.98
N ARG A 83 -6.14 -4.41 -9.59
CA ARG A 83 -5.58 -4.77 -10.90
C ARG A 83 -4.22 -5.48 -10.83
N ILE A 84 -3.71 -5.81 -9.65
CA ILE A 84 -2.26 -6.03 -9.44
C ILE A 84 -1.75 -7.34 -10.06
N PHE A 85 -2.66 -8.23 -10.43
CA PHE A 85 -2.39 -9.46 -11.18
C PHE A 85 -3.03 -9.50 -12.57
N MET A 86 -3.75 -8.45 -12.99
CA MET A 86 -4.41 -8.44 -14.29
C MET A 86 -3.44 -8.31 -15.47
N GLY A 87 -2.22 -7.83 -15.23
CA GLY A 87 -1.12 -7.90 -16.19
C GLY A 87 -0.64 -9.33 -16.48
N LEU A 88 -0.85 -10.29 -15.57
CA LEU A 88 -0.54 -11.71 -15.78
C LEU A 88 -1.63 -12.41 -16.61
N ALA A 89 -2.85 -11.87 -16.63
CA ALA A 89 -3.99 -12.45 -17.35
C ALA A 89 -4.10 -11.96 -18.81
N GLY A 90 -3.13 -11.20 -19.33
CA GLY A 90 -3.07 -10.80 -20.74
C GLY A 90 -3.96 -9.63 -21.15
N TRP A 91 -4.55 -8.89 -20.21
CA TRP A 91 -5.37 -7.71 -20.52
C TRP A 91 -4.71 -6.41 -20.06
N PRO A 92 -4.31 -5.52 -20.98
CA PRO A 92 -3.80 -4.21 -20.62
C PRO A 92 -4.98 -3.32 -20.20
N LYS A 93 -5.36 -3.35 -18.92
CA LYS A 93 -6.19 -2.27 -18.35
C LYS A 93 -5.26 -1.20 -17.80
N LYS A 94 -5.51 0.06 -18.20
CA LYS A 94 -4.86 1.20 -17.55
C LYS A 94 -5.10 1.10 -16.03
N ALA A 95 -4.14 1.54 -15.25
CA ALA A 95 -4.25 1.47 -13.80
C ALA A 95 -3.49 2.63 -13.16
N GLN A 96 -3.84 2.90 -11.91
CA GLN A 96 -3.04 3.73 -11.03
C GLN A 96 -2.32 2.81 -10.05
N PHE A 97 -0.99 2.91 -10.03
CA PHE A 97 -0.14 2.24 -9.06
C PHE A 97 -0.09 3.07 -7.77
N ARG A 98 -0.08 2.35 -6.65
CA ARG A 98 0.13 2.89 -5.30
C ARG A 98 1.27 2.11 -4.67
N PHE A 99 2.16 2.83 -4.01
CA PHE A 99 3.28 2.23 -3.30
C PHE A 99 3.37 2.84 -1.92
N LEU A 100 3.13 2.01 -0.91
CA LEU A 100 3.41 2.34 0.47
C LEU A 100 4.80 1.78 0.81
N THR A 101 5.74 2.64 1.18
CA THR A 101 7.11 2.23 1.50
C THR A 101 7.48 2.62 2.93
N PHE A 102 7.93 1.65 3.71
CA PHE A 102 8.58 1.88 5.01
C PHE A 102 10.08 1.66 4.86
N HIS A 103 10.88 2.61 5.32
CA HIS A 103 12.32 2.44 5.50
C HIS A 103 12.61 2.30 6.99
N LEU A 104 13.14 1.14 7.35
CA LEU A 104 13.50 0.81 8.72
C LEU A 104 15.02 0.68 8.82
N LYS A 105 15.57 1.24 9.89
CA LYS A 105 16.97 1.11 10.28
C LYS A 105 17.05 0.90 11.77
N ASP A 106 17.90 -0.02 12.22
CA ASP A 106 18.12 -0.25 13.66
C ASP A 106 16.82 -0.51 14.43
N SER A 107 15.87 -1.22 13.80
CA SER A 107 14.53 -1.46 14.36
C SER A 107 13.76 -0.16 14.68
N THR A 108 13.92 0.87 13.87
CA THR A 108 13.14 2.12 13.93
C THR A 108 12.68 2.49 12.53
N ILE A 109 11.49 3.09 12.40
CA ILE A 109 11.04 3.66 11.11
C ILE A 109 11.74 5.01 10.91
N GLU A 110 12.66 5.07 9.96
CA GLU A 110 13.24 6.34 9.53
C GLU A 110 12.26 7.14 8.68
N LYS A 111 11.56 6.45 7.78
CA LYS A 111 10.73 7.07 6.74
C LYS A 111 9.54 6.18 6.44
N ALA A 112 8.37 6.77 6.34
CA ALA A 112 7.19 6.15 5.74
C ALA A 112 6.71 7.05 4.60
N GLN A 113 6.55 6.49 3.42
CA GLN A 113 6.34 7.23 2.19
C GLN A 113 5.24 6.60 1.35
N LEU A 114 4.55 7.45 0.62
CA LEU A 114 3.51 7.06 -0.32
C LEU A 114 3.88 7.58 -1.70
N PHE A 115 3.83 6.71 -2.70
CA PHE A 115 4.06 7.05 -4.10
C PHE A 115 2.85 6.68 -4.96
N TYR A 116 2.58 7.55 -5.93
CA TYR A 116 1.55 7.39 -6.94
C TYR A 116 2.21 7.42 -8.30
N LYS A 117 1.84 6.49 -9.19
CA LYS A 117 2.19 6.53 -10.61
C LYS A 117 0.99 6.07 -11.44
N SER A 118 0.62 6.80 -12.48
CA SER A 118 -0.57 6.51 -13.29
C SER A 118 -0.31 6.77 -14.77
N LEU A 119 -0.99 6.04 -15.67
CA LEU A 119 -0.97 6.32 -17.11
C LEU A 119 -1.75 7.59 -17.47
N GLU A 120 -2.78 7.88 -16.69
CA GLU A 120 -3.55 9.11 -16.83
C GLU A 120 -2.98 10.10 -15.83
N LYS A 121 -2.62 11.30 -16.31
CA LYS A 121 -2.28 12.43 -15.43
C LYS A 121 -3.41 12.56 -14.42
N ALA A 122 -3.09 12.24 -13.17
CA ALA A 122 -4.00 12.29 -12.05
C ALA A 122 -3.96 13.70 -11.46
N TYR A 123 -4.71 13.90 -10.37
CA TYR A 123 -4.79 15.12 -9.54
C TYR A 123 -3.55 16.03 -9.70
N ASP A 124 -3.78 17.31 -9.99
CA ASP A 124 -2.77 18.34 -10.28
C ASP A 124 -2.00 18.17 -11.60
N ASN A 125 -2.58 17.44 -12.57
CA ASN A 125 -2.03 17.28 -13.93
C ASN A 125 -0.67 16.54 -13.96
N SER A 126 -0.36 15.79 -12.91
CA SER A 126 0.84 14.98 -12.76
C SER A 126 0.51 13.49 -12.85
N ASP A 127 1.36 12.73 -13.52
CA ASP A 127 1.27 11.26 -13.59
C ASP A 127 2.00 10.59 -12.41
N PHE A 128 2.76 11.37 -11.62
CA PHE A 128 3.51 10.93 -10.45
C PHE A 128 3.32 11.88 -9.25
N LYS A 129 3.19 11.32 -8.04
CA LYS A 129 3.16 12.09 -6.78
C LYS A 129 3.88 11.32 -5.68
N TYR A 130 4.45 12.07 -4.74
CA TYR A 130 5.01 11.51 -3.52
C TYR A 130 4.51 12.29 -2.30
N SER A 131 4.36 11.59 -1.18
CA SER A 131 4.07 12.20 0.12
C SER A 131 4.73 11.41 1.25
N ASN A 132 5.05 12.10 2.34
CA ASN A 132 5.52 11.46 3.57
C ASN A 132 4.33 11.16 4.48
N ILE A 133 4.39 10.01 5.15
CA ILE A 133 3.38 9.54 6.08
C ILE A 133 3.88 9.82 7.49
N SER A 134 3.17 10.68 8.22
CA SER A 134 3.51 11.06 9.59
C SER A 134 2.75 10.29 10.66
N LYS A 135 1.72 9.52 10.27
CA LYS A 135 0.77 8.84 11.15
C LYS A 135 0.67 7.36 10.80
N TYR A 136 1.38 6.51 11.54
CA TYR A 136 1.42 5.06 11.30
C TYR A 136 1.50 4.24 12.59
N GLN A 137 0.94 3.04 12.59
CA GLN A 137 1.21 2.03 13.59
C GLN A 137 1.73 0.80 12.85
N LEU A 138 3.00 0.44 13.07
CA LEU A 138 3.60 -0.74 12.46
C LEU A 138 3.93 -1.76 13.55
N ARG A 139 3.50 -3.00 13.35
CA ARG A 139 3.96 -4.14 14.14
C ARG A 139 4.64 -5.15 13.23
N ILE A 140 5.75 -5.70 13.69
CA ILE A 140 6.60 -6.58 12.89
C ILE A 140 7.09 -7.74 13.75
N SER A 141 7.13 -8.93 13.17
CA SER A 141 7.36 -10.19 13.89
C SER A 141 8.74 -10.26 14.55
N LYS A 142 9.77 -9.95 13.76
CA LYS A 142 11.17 -9.91 14.18
C LYS A 142 11.99 -9.01 13.28
N PHE A 143 13.06 -8.44 13.84
CA PHE A 143 14.14 -7.80 13.08
C PHE A 143 15.25 -8.79 12.84
N ASP A 144 15.07 -9.60 11.81
CA ASP A 144 16.10 -10.52 11.36
C ASP A 144 16.57 -10.12 9.96
N TYR A 145 17.65 -9.33 9.92
CA TYR A 145 18.27 -8.88 8.68
C TYR A 145 18.99 -10.02 7.94
N SER A 146 19.11 -11.21 8.55
CA SER A 146 19.69 -12.38 7.90
C SER A 146 18.70 -13.08 6.96
N ILE A 147 17.39 -13.07 7.25
CA ILE A 147 16.35 -13.71 6.43
C ILE A 147 15.11 -12.81 6.33
N ALA A 148 15.05 -11.97 5.28
CA ALA A 148 13.92 -11.04 5.11
C ALA A 148 12.58 -11.77 4.86
N SER A 149 12.59 -12.96 4.27
CA SER A 149 11.37 -13.76 4.06
C SER A 149 10.67 -14.22 5.34
N ASP A 150 11.32 -14.11 6.50
CA ASP A 150 10.70 -14.41 7.80
C ASP A 150 10.17 -13.16 8.50
N VAL A 151 10.29 -12.00 7.85
CA VAL A 151 9.78 -10.72 8.36
C VAL A 151 8.36 -10.53 7.86
N TYR A 152 7.43 -10.40 8.79
CA TYR A 152 6.03 -10.17 8.48
C TYR A 152 5.41 -9.29 9.54
N GLY A 153 4.26 -8.70 9.24
CA GLY A 153 3.69 -7.71 10.14
C GLY A 153 2.29 -7.27 9.78
N ARG A 154 1.86 -6.25 10.51
CA ARG A 154 0.61 -5.54 10.27
C ARG A 154 0.81 -4.05 10.45
N TYR A 155 0.04 -3.28 9.72
CA TYR A 155 0.08 -1.83 9.80
C TYR A 155 -1.33 -1.25 9.86
N ASN A 156 -1.44 -0.10 10.52
CA ASN A 156 -2.56 0.83 10.40
C ASN A 156 -1.96 2.19 10.08
N ILE A 157 -2.53 2.95 9.16
CA ILE A 157 -1.97 4.20 8.68
C ILE A 157 -3.09 5.20 8.44
N GLN A 158 -2.85 6.46 8.80
CA GLN A 158 -3.65 7.57 8.34
C GLN A 158 -2.86 8.33 7.28
N LEU A 159 -3.35 8.30 6.05
CA LEU A 159 -2.70 8.88 4.89
C LEU A 159 -3.04 10.37 4.75
N PRO A 160 -2.11 11.18 4.23
CA PRO A 160 -2.36 12.60 3.98
C PRO A 160 -3.26 12.84 2.76
N GLU A 161 -3.50 11.81 1.95
CA GLU A 161 -4.23 11.88 0.69
C GLU A 161 -4.99 10.58 0.39
N PRO A 162 -6.02 10.61 -0.49
CA PRO A 162 -6.84 9.45 -0.80
C PRO A 162 -6.05 8.36 -1.53
N PHE A 163 -6.16 7.12 -1.05
CA PHE A 163 -5.42 5.97 -1.57
C PHE A 163 -6.25 5.05 -2.45
N GLY A 164 -7.52 4.92 -2.08
CA GLY A 164 -8.43 3.88 -2.54
C GLY A 164 -9.31 4.27 -3.72
N TYR A 165 -10.54 3.73 -3.69
CA TYR A 165 -11.54 3.93 -4.73
C TYR A 165 -12.29 5.24 -4.57
N PHE A 166 -12.36 5.77 -3.35
CA PHE A 166 -13.09 6.97 -2.99
C PHE A 166 -12.13 8.10 -2.56
N ASP A 167 -12.54 9.34 -2.83
CA ASP A 167 -11.78 10.56 -2.48
C ASP A 167 -11.59 10.77 -0.96
N SER A 168 -12.16 9.91 -0.10
CA SER A 168 -12.03 9.96 1.35
C SER A 168 -11.29 8.76 1.96
N ASP A 169 -10.79 7.84 1.13
CA ASP A 169 -10.09 6.62 1.58
C ASP A 169 -8.68 6.96 2.09
N THR A 170 -8.61 7.33 3.37
CA THR A 170 -7.39 7.83 4.02
C THR A 170 -6.93 6.94 5.16
N LEU A 171 -7.74 5.98 5.61
CA LEU A 171 -7.35 4.98 6.59
C LEU A 171 -6.96 3.70 5.85
N LEU A 172 -5.74 3.25 6.06
CA LEU A 172 -5.21 2.04 5.45
C LEU A 172 -4.79 1.07 6.54
N SER A 173 -5.20 -0.18 6.43
CA SER A 173 -4.73 -1.26 7.29
C SER A 173 -4.43 -2.51 6.49
N GLY A 174 -3.57 -3.37 7.02
CA GLY A 174 -3.26 -4.62 6.34
C GLY A 174 -2.18 -5.41 7.05
N THR A 175 -1.87 -6.56 6.46
CA THR A 175 -0.71 -7.38 6.80
C THR A 175 0.30 -7.36 5.67
N PHE A 176 1.54 -7.70 5.97
CA PHE A 176 2.56 -7.92 4.97
C PHE A 176 3.39 -9.14 5.33
N VAL A 177 3.85 -9.86 4.32
CA VAL A 177 4.93 -10.83 4.44
C VAL A 177 6.02 -10.41 3.47
N CYS A 178 7.22 -10.15 3.99
CA CYS A 178 8.33 -9.83 3.14
C CYS A 178 8.65 -11.02 2.24
N ASN A 179 8.81 -10.74 0.95
CA ASN A 179 9.56 -11.61 0.07
C ASN A 179 10.99 -11.05 -0.09
N ASN A 180 11.90 -11.83 -0.66
CA ASN A 180 13.28 -11.39 -0.91
C ASN A 180 13.44 -10.67 -2.26
N TRP A 181 12.39 -10.01 -2.76
CA TRP A 181 12.44 -9.31 -4.04
C TRP A 181 12.81 -7.84 -3.87
N ARG A 182 13.59 -7.34 -4.83
CA ARG A 182 13.94 -5.93 -4.94
C ARG A 182 12.68 -5.05 -4.96
N ILE A 183 12.75 -3.92 -4.26
CA ILE A 183 11.74 -2.85 -4.34
C ILE A 183 12.15 -1.79 -5.36
N ASP A 184 11.17 -1.07 -5.89
CA ASP A 184 11.42 0.03 -6.82
C ASP A 184 11.80 1.31 -6.06
N SER A 185 12.87 1.98 -6.48
CA SER A 185 13.27 3.28 -5.90
C SER A 185 12.36 4.43 -6.35
N LEU A 186 12.41 5.56 -5.64
CA LEU A 186 11.67 6.77 -5.99
C LEU A 186 11.90 7.20 -7.45
N GLU A 187 13.17 7.27 -7.86
CA GLU A 187 13.52 7.69 -9.22
C GLU A 187 13.11 6.66 -10.27
N GLU A 188 13.15 5.36 -9.94
CA GLU A 188 12.63 4.33 -10.86
C GLU A 188 11.12 4.45 -11.04
N ILE A 189 10.34 4.60 -9.97
CA ILE A 189 8.88 4.75 -10.04
C ILE A 189 8.52 6.02 -10.82
N LYS A 190 9.21 7.13 -10.53
CA LYS A 190 8.99 8.41 -11.20
C LYS A 190 9.23 8.33 -12.71
N ASN A 191 10.33 7.71 -13.10
CA ASN A 191 10.73 7.58 -14.52
C ASN A 191 10.16 6.33 -15.19
N TRP A 192 9.26 5.59 -14.52
CA TRP A 192 8.71 4.36 -15.04
C TRP A 192 7.81 4.62 -16.26
N ASP A 193 8.19 4.04 -17.40
CA ASP A 193 7.38 4.02 -18.62
C ASP A 193 6.27 2.96 -18.49
N LEU A 194 5.13 3.39 -17.94
CA LEU A 194 3.95 2.54 -17.82
C LEU A 194 3.40 2.12 -19.19
N GLU A 195 3.51 2.95 -20.22
CA GLU A 195 3.00 2.60 -21.56
C GLU A 195 3.78 1.42 -22.14
N ALA A 196 5.11 1.45 -22.03
CA ALA A 196 5.96 0.33 -22.39
C ALA A 196 5.68 -0.90 -21.53
N PHE A 197 5.50 -0.75 -20.22
CA PHE A 197 5.14 -1.86 -19.32
C PHE A 197 3.86 -2.56 -19.78
N PHE A 198 2.79 -1.82 -20.04
CA PHE A 198 1.54 -2.43 -20.50
C PHE A 198 1.63 -2.96 -21.92
N ARG A 199 2.40 -2.33 -22.81
CA ARG A 199 2.63 -2.83 -24.18
C ARG A 199 3.39 -4.17 -24.19
N ASN A 200 4.45 -4.29 -23.40
CA ASN A 200 5.30 -5.48 -23.37
C ASN A 200 4.57 -6.68 -22.73
N ASN A 201 3.68 -6.42 -21.76
CA ASN A 201 2.81 -7.44 -21.18
C ASN A 201 1.60 -7.83 -22.06
N ARG A 202 1.43 -7.22 -23.25
CA ARG A 202 0.47 -7.71 -24.26
C ARG A 202 1.01 -8.91 -25.05
N GLY A 203 2.34 -9.15 -25.04
CA GLY A 203 3.02 -10.10 -25.92
C GLY A 203 3.37 -11.46 -25.32
N SER A 204 3.03 -11.72 -24.06
CA SER A 204 3.43 -12.94 -23.32
C SER A 204 2.47 -14.13 -23.48
N ILE A 205 1.58 -14.10 -24.48
CA ILE A 205 0.75 -15.26 -24.84
C ILE A 205 1.40 -15.96 -26.05
N ARG A 206 2.11 -17.05 -25.77
CA ARG A 206 2.22 -18.20 -26.68
C ARG A 206 1.61 -19.41 -26.00
#